data_AF-A0A8R1EK61-F1
#
_entry.id   AF-A0A8R1EK61-F1
#
_cell.length_a   1.000
_cell.length_b   1.000
_cell.length_c   1.000
_cell.angle_alpha   90.00
_cell.angle_beta   90.00
_cell.angle_gamma   90.00
#
_symmetry.space_group_name_H-M   'P 1'
#
loop_
_entity.id
_entity.type
_entity.pdbx_description
1 polymer ?
#
loop_
_entity_poly.entity_id
_entity_poly.type
_entity_poly.pdbx_seq_one_letter_code
_entity_poly.pdbx_strand_id
1 'polypeptide(L)'
;MIVAPIEEFKKVMWARFEEIGRDKWPRAVLTLMREQKLETVEELTELCERGSLEDRSARKESKKNHKDGLIWFKEEKERLEARIRGCEAEKLRSETLMRRTQMAVEEERKTAEELSGSLTKELEKLKKYMAERTNVSVVEKVDTTKKARKAKMVEPEEILSQRRQFEIDSGSVVLVISTGGWERSKKRSSKWEKEVKVLSKPNFSGPPQRGAQVRAKAKTGLG
;
A
#
# COMPACT_ATOMS: atom_id res chain seq x y z
N MET A 1 6.28 -46.28 -20.20
CA MET A 1 7.70 -46.67 -20.36
C MET A 1 8.36 -46.83 -18.98
N ILE A 2 7.84 -47.71 -18.12
CA ILE A 2 8.33 -47.95 -16.73
C ILE A 2 9.09 -49.29 -16.62
N VAL A 3 9.01 -50.10 -17.66
CA VAL A 3 9.52 -51.47 -17.69
C VAL A 3 11.06 -51.51 -17.74
N ALA A 4 11.68 -50.64 -18.55
CA ALA A 4 13.13 -50.61 -18.73
C ALA A 4 13.94 -50.30 -17.44
N PRO A 5 13.57 -49.32 -16.60
CA PRO A 5 14.25 -49.10 -15.31
C PRO A 5 14.14 -50.29 -14.34
N ILE A 6 13.02 -51.01 -14.37
CA ILE A 6 12.79 -52.18 -13.51
C ILE A 6 13.66 -53.36 -13.97
N GLU A 7 13.83 -53.54 -15.28
CA GLU A 7 14.67 -54.60 -15.84
C GLU A 7 16.15 -54.37 -15.55
N GLU A 8 16.64 -53.13 -15.65
CA GLU A 8 18.00 -52.78 -15.26
C GLU A 8 18.23 -52.98 -13.76
N PHE A 9 17.27 -52.57 -12.92
CA PHE A 9 17.34 -52.82 -11.47
C PHE A 9 17.40 -54.32 -11.14
N LYS A 10 16.58 -55.14 -11.81
CA LYS A 10 16.61 -56.60 -11.66
C LYS A 10 17.95 -57.20 -12.05
N LYS A 11 18.55 -56.77 -13.17
CA LYS A 11 19.89 -57.23 -13.58
C LYS A 11 20.95 -56.90 -12.54
N VAL A 12 20.95 -55.68 -12.01
CA VAL A 12 21.89 -55.24 -10.97
C VAL A 12 21.72 -56.06 -9.69
N MET A 13 20.48 -56.28 -9.26
CA MET A 13 20.18 -57.09 -8.08
C MET A 13 20.62 -58.55 -8.26
N TRP A 14 20.37 -59.13 -9.44
CA TRP A 14 20.81 -60.48 -9.78
C TRP A 14 22.33 -60.62 -9.81
N ALA A 15 23.04 -59.66 -10.41
CA ALA A 15 24.50 -59.65 -10.43
C ALA A 15 25.09 -59.61 -9.02
N ARG A 16 24.57 -58.74 -8.14
CA ARG A 16 24.99 -58.68 -6.73
C ARG A 16 24.63 -59.95 -5.94
N PHE A 17 23.52 -60.58 -6.28
CA PHE A 17 23.12 -61.85 -5.67
C PHE A 17 24.09 -62.97 -6.02
N GLU A 18 24.56 -63.03 -7.27
CA GLU A 18 25.57 -64.01 -7.69
C GLU A 18 26.97 -63.69 -7.15
N GLU A 19 27.36 -62.41 -7.08
CA GLU A 19 28.65 -61.96 -6.54
C GLU A 19 28.84 -62.31 -5.06
N ILE A 20 27.79 -62.15 -4.25
CA ILE A 20 27.83 -62.49 -2.82
C ILE A 20 27.89 -64.01 -2.62
N GLY A 21 27.38 -64.81 -3.58
CA GLY A 21 27.24 -66.25 -3.45
C GLY A 21 25.91 -66.63 -2.79
N ARG A 22 25.19 -67.57 -3.42
CA ARG A 22 23.82 -67.97 -3.04
C ARG A 22 23.71 -68.46 -1.59
N ASP A 23 24.80 -69.00 -1.07
CA ASP A 23 24.96 -69.55 0.28
C ASP A 23 25.34 -68.51 1.34
N LYS A 24 25.88 -67.35 0.94
CA LYS A 24 26.30 -66.27 1.86
C LYS A 24 25.21 -65.23 2.08
N TRP A 25 24.23 -65.14 1.17
CA TRP A 25 23.08 -64.24 1.30
C TRP A 25 22.26 -64.48 2.57
N PRO A 26 21.84 -65.72 2.88
CA PRO A 26 21.14 -66.00 4.14
C PRO A 26 21.96 -65.62 5.37
N ARG A 27 23.29 -65.80 5.33
CA ARG A 27 24.18 -65.40 6.42
C ARG A 27 24.25 -63.89 6.59
N ALA A 28 24.38 -63.14 5.50
CA ALA A 28 24.42 -61.68 5.52
C ALA A 28 23.10 -61.09 6.08
N VAL A 29 21.96 -61.64 5.67
CA VAL A 29 20.64 -61.25 6.19
C VAL A 29 20.52 -61.55 7.69
N LEU A 30 20.93 -62.74 8.13
CA LEU A 30 20.92 -63.10 9.56
C LEU A 30 21.89 -62.23 10.40
N THR A 31 23.05 -61.87 9.86
CA THR A 31 23.98 -60.93 10.51
C THR A 31 23.35 -59.56 10.68
N LEU A 32 22.75 -59.03 9.60
CA LEU A 32 22.05 -57.74 9.64
C LEU A 32 20.87 -57.76 10.62
N MET A 33 20.08 -58.82 10.63
CA MET A 33 18.99 -58.99 11.59
C MET A 33 19.50 -59.01 13.03
N ARG A 34 20.63 -59.67 13.32
CA ARG A 34 21.25 -59.65 14.66
C ARG A 34 21.78 -58.27 15.05
N GLU A 35 22.47 -57.58 14.14
CA GLU A 35 22.98 -56.23 14.37
C GLU A 35 21.86 -55.23 14.67
N GLN A 36 20.72 -55.38 13.99
CA GLN A 36 19.53 -54.54 14.15
C GLN A 36 18.53 -55.07 15.20
N LYS A 37 18.87 -56.17 15.89
CA LYS A 37 18.02 -56.82 16.91
C LYS A 37 16.61 -57.18 16.40
N LEU A 38 16.52 -57.64 15.16
CA LEU A 38 15.28 -58.09 14.54
C LEU A 38 15.12 -59.59 14.75
N GLU A 39 13.91 -60.01 15.09
CA GLU A 39 13.58 -61.42 15.32
C GLU A 39 12.92 -62.04 14.09
N THR A 40 12.36 -61.21 13.20
CA THR A 40 11.57 -61.65 12.03
C THR A 40 11.93 -60.93 10.74
N VAL A 41 11.69 -61.57 9.59
CA VAL A 41 11.98 -61.01 8.25
C VAL A 41 10.93 -59.95 7.87
N GLU A 42 9.74 -60.04 8.45
CA GLU A 42 8.67 -59.06 8.36
C GLU A 42 9.14 -57.70 8.91
N GLU A 43 9.81 -57.69 10.07
CA GLU A 43 10.39 -56.46 10.64
C GLU A 43 11.47 -55.85 9.75
N LEU A 44 12.29 -56.69 9.11
CA LEU A 44 13.29 -56.23 8.14
C LEU A 44 12.63 -55.61 6.91
N THR A 45 11.54 -56.22 6.42
CA THR A 45 10.77 -55.72 5.28
C THR A 45 10.10 -54.39 5.61
N GLU A 46 9.48 -54.26 6.80
CA GLU A 46 8.93 -52.99 7.27
C GLU A 46 9.98 -51.89 7.38
N LEU A 47 11.21 -52.21 7.80
CA LEU A 47 12.31 -51.24 7.85
C LEU A 47 12.73 -50.78 6.45
N CYS A 48 12.83 -51.71 5.49
CA CYS A 48 13.12 -51.39 4.11
C CYS A 48 12.03 -50.53 3.46
N GLU A 49 10.75 -50.87 3.66
CA GLU A 49 9.61 -50.10 3.12
C GLU A 49 9.47 -48.72 3.75
N ARG A 50 9.85 -48.58 5.02
CA ARG A 50 9.87 -47.29 5.71
C ARG A 50 11.02 -46.37 5.26
N GLY A 51 11.98 -46.90 4.49
CA GLY A 51 12.99 -46.13 3.77
C GLY A 51 14.01 -45.39 4.65
N SER A 52 14.19 -45.78 5.90
CA SER A 52 15.15 -45.12 6.80
C SER A 52 15.54 -46.02 7.97
N LEU A 53 16.85 -46.19 8.11
CA LEU A 53 17.55 -46.81 9.24
C LEU A 53 17.76 -45.81 10.40
N GLU A 54 16.83 -44.87 10.59
CA GLU A 54 16.90 -43.86 11.67
C GLU A 54 15.61 -43.80 12.50
N ASP A 55 15.82 -43.39 13.75
CA ASP A 55 15.03 -43.64 14.94
C ASP A 55 13.50 -43.47 14.83
N ARG A 56 12.79 -44.49 15.32
CA ARG A 56 11.32 -44.55 15.44
C ARG A 56 10.73 -43.43 16.33
N SER A 57 11.56 -42.79 17.16
CA SER A 57 11.16 -41.71 18.09
C SER A 57 10.93 -40.37 17.37
N ALA A 58 11.87 -39.92 16.54
CA ALA A 58 11.81 -38.64 15.82
C ALA A 58 10.59 -38.52 14.88
N ARG A 59 10.12 -39.65 14.34
CA ARG A 59 8.94 -39.69 13.45
C ARG A 59 7.61 -39.52 14.18
N LYS A 60 7.50 -39.96 15.44
CA LYS A 60 6.28 -39.78 16.24
C LYS A 60 6.16 -38.33 16.71
N GLU A 61 7.28 -37.73 17.09
CA GLU A 61 7.36 -36.34 17.52
C GLU A 61 7.05 -35.35 16.39
N SER A 62 7.65 -35.51 15.22
CA SER A 62 7.35 -34.66 14.05
C SER A 62 5.87 -34.72 13.59
N LYS A 63 5.24 -35.90 13.67
CA LYS A 63 3.80 -36.05 13.39
C LYS A 63 2.91 -35.36 14.43
N LYS A 64 3.31 -35.37 15.70
CA LYS A 64 2.60 -34.67 16.78
C LYS A 64 2.74 -33.16 16.60
N ASN A 65 3.95 -32.67 16.36
CA ASN A 65 4.24 -31.27 16.10
C ASN A 65 3.47 -30.73 14.89
N HIS A 66 3.31 -31.53 13.83
CA HIS A 66 2.49 -31.16 12.68
C HIS A 66 0.99 -31.01 13.03
N LYS A 67 0.44 -31.92 13.85
CA LYS A 67 -0.95 -31.83 14.31
C LYS A 67 -1.18 -30.60 15.19
N ASP A 68 -0.25 -30.33 16.10
CA ASP A 68 -0.34 -29.17 16.99
C ASP A 68 -0.25 -27.86 16.19
N GLY A 69 0.59 -27.81 15.16
CA GLY A 69 0.64 -26.70 14.21
C GLY A 69 -0.68 -26.48 13.47
N LEU A 70 -1.33 -27.56 13.00
CA LEU A 70 -2.63 -27.47 12.33
C LEU A 70 -3.74 -26.95 13.25
N ILE A 71 -3.72 -27.32 14.53
CA ILE A 71 -4.67 -26.81 15.53
C ILE A 71 -4.45 -25.30 15.72
N TRP A 72 -3.20 -24.88 15.93
CA TRP A 72 -2.85 -23.48 16.08
C TRP A 72 -3.26 -22.62 14.88
N PHE A 73 -2.99 -23.08 13.65
CA PHE A 73 -3.39 -22.36 12.44
C PHE A 73 -4.90 -22.22 12.32
N LYS A 74 -5.66 -23.21 12.78
CA LYS A 74 -7.13 -23.15 12.76
C LYS A 74 -7.66 -22.11 13.73
N GLU A 75 -7.17 -22.11 14.97
CA GLU A 75 -7.56 -21.12 15.98
C GLU A 75 -7.18 -19.70 15.54
N GLU A 76 -5.98 -19.52 14.98
CA GLU A 76 -5.51 -18.23 14.49
C GLU A 76 -6.37 -17.71 13.33
N LYS A 77 -6.77 -18.61 12.42
CA LYS A 77 -7.67 -18.27 11.33
C LYS A 77 -9.03 -17.80 11.85
N GLU A 78 -9.63 -18.53 12.79
CA GLU A 78 -10.92 -18.14 13.38
C GLU A 78 -10.83 -16.79 14.12
N ARG A 79 -9.72 -16.56 14.84
CA ARG A 79 -9.42 -15.29 15.50
C ARG A 79 -9.35 -14.13 14.52
N LEU A 80 -8.66 -14.31 13.39
CA LEU A 80 -8.56 -13.29 12.35
C LEU A 80 -9.90 -13.04 11.66
N GLU A 81 -10.67 -14.08 11.36
CA GLU A 81 -12.01 -13.96 10.77
C GLU A 81 -12.99 -13.22 11.70
N ALA A 82 -12.89 -13.42 13.03
CA ALA A 82 -13.66 -12.65 14.00
C ALA A 82 -13.27 -11.15 14.00
N ARG A 83 -11.97 -10.83 13.92
CA ARG A 83 -11.49 -9.45 13.84
C ARG A 83 -11.94 -8.75 12.55
N ILE A 84 -11.90 -9.45 11.42
CA ILE A 84 -12.36 -8.92 10.13
C ILE A 84 -13.85 -8.56 10.22
N ARG A 85 -14.69 -9.47 10.70
CA ARG A 85 -16.14 -9.20 10.90
C ARG A 85 -16.39 -8.00 11.82
N GLY A 86 -15.61 -7.87 12.90
CA GLY A 86 -15.70 -6.72 13.79
C GLY A 86 -15.36 -5.40 13.09
N CYS A 87 -14.29 -5.39 12.29
CA CYS A 87 -13.85 -4.24 11.52
C CYS A 87 -14.86 -3.85 10.43
N GLU A 88 -15.45 -4.83 9.75
CA GLU A 88 -16.50 -4.59 8.74
C GLU A 88 -17.76 -3.96 9.37
N ALA A 89 -18.18 -4.44 10.53
CA ALA A 89 -19.31 -3.86 11.25
C ALA A 89 -19.03 -2.42 11.71
N GLU A 90 -17.81 -2.13 12.16
CA GLU A 90 -17.38 -0.77 12.51
C GLU A 90 -17.34 0.14 11.29
N LYS A 91 -16.76 -0.33 10.18
CA LYS A 91 -16.76 0.40 8.91
C LYS A 91 -18.16 0.78 8.48
N LEU A 92 -19.12 -0.14 8.58
CA LEU A 92 -20.52 0.14 8.22
C LEU A 92 -21.17 1.19 9.14
N ARG A 93 -20.87 1.16 10.44
CA ARG A 93 -21.32 2.19 11.39
C ARG A 93 -20.77 3.56 11.02
N SER A 94 -19.47 3.63 10.77
CA SER A 94 -18.79 4.86 10.35
C SER A 94 -19.34 5.39 9.03
N GLU A 95 -19.56 4.53 8.04
CA GLU A 95 -20.13 4.93 6.75
C GLU A 95 -21.56 5.48 6.91
N THR A 96 -22.38 4.86 7.75
CA THR A 96 -23.74 5.35 8.04
C THR A 96 -23.70 6.74 8.68
N LEU A 97 -22.79 6.96 9.62
CA LEU A 97 -22.61 8.26 10.27
C LEU A 97 -22.12 9.32 9.26
N MET A 98 -21.17 8.97 8.40
CA MET A 98 -20.67 9.84 7.33
C MET A 98 -21.77 10.24 6.35
N ARG A 99 -22.64 9.31 5.94
CA ARG A 99 -23.78 9.64 5.07
C ARG A 99 -24.77 10.59 5.74
N ARG A 100 -25.08 10.38 7.02
CA ARG A 100 -25.97 11.28 7.79
C ARG A 100 -25.40 12.68 7.91
N THR A 101 -24.13 12.78 8.29
CA THR A 101 -23.44 14.08 8.40
C THR A 101 -23.34 14.78 7.05
N GLN A 102 -23.06 14.04 5.97
CA GLN A 102 -23.04 14.60 4.62
C GLN A 102 -24.41 15.14 4.18
N MET A 103 -25.51 14.45 4.47
CA MET A 103 -26.86 14.96 4.20
C MET A 103 -27.14 16.25 4.97
N ALA A 104 -26.81 16.30 6.26
CA ALA A 104 -26.99 17.50 7.07
C ALA A 104 -26.17 18.70 6.54
N VAL A 105 -24.91 18.46 6.14
CA VAL A 105 -24.07 19.51 5.54
C VAL A 105 -24.68 20.02 4.22
N GLU A 106 -25.26 19.14 3.42
CA GLU A 106 -25.90 19.52 2.16
C GLU A 106 -27.19 20.32 2.39
N GLU A 107 -27.96 20.01 3.44
CA GLU A 107 -29.12 20.81 3.85
C GLU A 107 -28.70 22.21 4.30
N GLU A 108 -27.69 22.32 5.17
CA GLU A 108 -27.13 23.61 5.60
C GLU A 108 -26.53 24.40 4.42
N ARG A 109 -25.93 23.73 3.43
CA ARG A 109 -25.43 24.37 2.20
C ARG A 109 -26.58 25.00 1.41
N LYS A 110 -27.70 24.30 1.26
CA LYS A 110 -28.89 24.82 0.55
C LYS A 110 -29.50 26.02 1.25
N THR A 111 -29.66 25.96 2.58
CA THR A 111 -30.20 27.09 3.35
C THR A 111 -29.26 28.31 3.28
N ALA A 112 -27.94 28.09 3.36
CA ALA A 112 -26.96 29.16 3.18
C ALA A 112 -27.01 29.78 1.77
N GLU A 113 -27.17 28.96 0.72
CA GLU A 113 -27.33 29.43 -0.65
C GLU A 113 -28.60 30.28 -0.82
N GLU A 114 -29.74 29.87 -0.25
CA GLU A 114 -30.99 30.63 -0.27
C GLU A 114 -30.87 31.99 0.42
N LEU A 115 -30.25 32.02 1.61
CA LEU A 115 -29.99 33.27 2.35
C LEU A 115 -29.03 34.18 1.56
N SER A 116 -27.96 33.62 0.99
CA SER A 116 -27.01 34.38 0.17
C SER A 116 -27.67 34.96 -1.10
N GLY A 117 -28.56 34.19 -1.75
CA GLY A 117 -29.34 34.63 -2.89
C GLY A 117 -30.33 35.74 -2.54
N SER A 118 -30.90 35.70 -1.33
CA SER A 118 -31.78 36.75 -0.83
C SER A 118 -30.99 38.04 -0.53
N LEU A 119 -29.83 37.91 0.13
CA LEU A 119 -28.97 39.04 0.47
C LEU A 119 -28.39 39.72 -0.77
N THR A 120 -28.00 38.97 -1.80
CA THR A 120 -27.53 39.53 -3.08
C THR A 120 -28.62 40.35 -3.78
N LYS A 121 -29.87 39.90 -3.76
CA LYS A 121 -31.02 40.68 -4.29
C LYS A 121 -31.24 41.98 -3.52
N GLU A 122 -31.15 41.96 -2.19
CA GLU A 122 -31.27 43.17 -1.37
C GLU A 122 -30.10 44.14 -1.61
N LEU A 123 -28.88 43.64 -1.76
CA LEU A 123 -27.74 44.47 -2.15
C LEU A 123 -27.93 45.11 -3.53
N GLU A 124 -28.49 44.40 -4.51
CA GLU A 124 -28.82 45.00 -5.81
C GLU A 124 -29.90 46.09 -5.70
N LYS A 125 -30.94 45.87 -4.90
CA LYS A 125 -31.97 46.90 -4.64
C LYS A 125 -31.37 48.14 -4.00
N LEU A 126 -30.52 47.97 -2.98
CA LEU A 126 -29.81 49.08 -2.33
C LEU A 126 -28.86 49.79 -3.29
N LYS A 127 -28.14 49.06 -4.15
CA LYS A 127 -27.30 49.68 -5.19
C LYS A 127 -28.11 50.54 -6.15
N LYS A 128 -29.28 50.06 -6.61
CA LYS A 128 -30.20 50.85 -7.45
C LYS A 128 -30.69 52.09 -6.72
N TYR A 129 -31.15 51.92 -5.49
CA TYR A 129 -31.61 53.03 -4.64
C TYR A 129 -30.53 54.09 -4.41
N MET A 130 -29.29 53.68 -4.16
CA MET A 130 -28.16 54.61 -4.01
C MET A 130 -27.79 55.30 -5.33
N ALA A 131 -27.84 54.58 -6.46
CA ALA A 131 -27.60 55.17 -7.78
C ALA A 131 -28.67 56.19 -8.18
N GLU A 132 -29.92 55.99 -7.75
CA GLU A 132 -31.02 56.96 -7.94
C GLU A 132 -30.88 58.17 -6.99
N ARG A 133 -30.34 57.96 -5.79
CA ARG A 133 -30.19 59.01 -4.76
C ARG A 133 -28.89 59.83 -4.92
N THR A 134 -27.90 59.31 -5.65
CA THR A 134 -26.66 60.00 -5.98
C THR A 134 -26.49 60.06 -7.49
N ASN A 135 -26.61 61.25 -8.09
CA ASN A 135 -26.26 61.51 -9.50
C ASN A 135 -24.73 61.43 -9.72
N VAL A 136 -24.07 60.40 -9.19
CA VAL A 136 -22.64 60.15 -9.38
C VAL A 136 -22.50 58.67 -9.72
N SER A 137 -22.17 58.40 -10.97
CA SER A 137 -21.83 57.08 -11.47
C SER A 137 -20.66 56.50 -10.66
N VAL A 138 -20.92 55.48 -9.84
CA VAL A 138 -19.84 54.61 -9.35
C VAL A 138 -19.39 53.75 -10.52
N VAL A 139 -18.34 54.22 -11.20
CA VAL A 139 -17.66 53.49 -12.26
C VAL A 139 -16.84 52.38 -11.62
N GLU A 140 -17.42 51.19 -11.51
CA GLU A 140 -16.65 49.97 -11.29
C GLU A 140 -16.32 49.37 -12.67
N LYS A 141 -15.29 49.90 -13.33
CA LYS A 141 -14.70 49.25 -14.51
C LYS A 141 -13.85 48.08 -14.02
N VAL A 142 -14.46 46.90 -13.92
CA VAL A 142 -13.73 45.62 -13.97
C VAL A 142 -14.01 45.01 -15.33
N ASP A 143 -13.03 45.14 -16.23
CA ASP A 143 -13.05 44.51 -17.54
C ASP A 143 -13.13 42.98 -17.39
N THR A 144 -14.30 42.41 -17.67
CA THR A 144 -14.52 40.97 -17.78
C THR A 144 -14.49 40.54 -19.24
N THR A 145 -13.38 40.81 -19.95
CA THR A 145 -13.11 40.12 -21.22
C THR A 145 -12.56 38.73 -20.93
N LYS A 146 -13.51 37.80 -20.84
CA LYS A 146 -13.35 36.37 -20.66
C LYS A 146 -12.50 35.77 -21.78
N LYS A 147 -11.25 35.41 -21.47
CA LYS A 147 -10.71 34.11 -21.90
C LYS A 147 -11.07 33.15 -20.79
N ALA A 148 -11.85 32.11 -21.09
CA ALA A 148 -12.21 31.05 -20.14
C ALA A 148 -10.94 30.33 -19.66
N ARG A 149 -10.26 30.92 -18.67
CA ARG A 149 -9.32 30.22 -17.82
C ARG A 149 -10.18 29.36 -16.92
N LYS A 150 -10.01 28.04 -17.02
CA LYS A 150 -10.56 27.09 -16.05
C LYS A 150 -10.35 27.69 -14.65
N ALA A 151 -11.44 27.89 -13.90
CA ALA A 151 -11.34 28.43 -12.55
C ALA A 151 -10.50 27.44 -11.73
N LYS A 152 -9.28 27.84 -11.40
CA LYS A 152 -8.39 27.07 -10.54
C LYS A 152 -8.82 27.36 -9.11
N MET A 153 -9.09 26.32 -8.33
CA MET A 153 -9.42 26.47 -6.92
C MET A 153 -8.14 26.88 -6.18
N VAL A 154 -8.18 28.00 -5.48
CA VAL A 154 -7.01 28.59 -4.83
C VAL A 154 -7.27 28.72 -3.34
N GLU A 155 -6.35 28.21 -2.52
CA GLU A 155 -6.43 28.26 -1.06
C GLU A 155 -5.40 29.26 -0.51
N PRO A 156 -5.81 30.17 0.40
CA PRO A 156 -4.88 31.04 1.10
C PRO A 156 -4.23 30.29 2.28
N GLU A 157 -2.91 30.11 2.23
CA GLU A 157 -2.12 29.50 3.31
C GLU A 157 -1.13 30.52 3.89
N GLU A 158 -0.88 30.47 5.20
CA GLU A 158 0.07 31.35 5.87
C GLU A 158 1.42 30.65 6.11
N ILE A 159 2.48 31.17 5.48
CA ILE A 159 3.84 30.60 5.58
C ILE A 159 4.78 31.71 6.01
N LEU A 160 5.52 31.51 7.10
CA LEU A 160 6.43 32.53 7.68
C LEU A 160 5.72 33.86 7.94
N SER A 161 4.53 33.80 8.54
CA SER A 161 3.62 34.93 8.80
C SER A 161 3.21 35.72 7.56
N GLN A 162 3.25 35.08 6.38
CA GLN A 162 2.85 35.69 5.10
C GLN A 162 1.73 34.87 4.48
N ARG A 163 0.59 35.50 4.22
CA ARG A 163 -0.51 34.88 3.46
C ARG A 163 -0.12 34.75 1.98
N ARG A 164 -0.28 33.54 1.45
CA ARG A 164 0.02 33.18 0.06
C ARG A 164 -1.12 32.37 -0.53
N GLN A 165 -1.32 32.51 -1.83
CA GLN A 165 -2.34 31.78 -2.57
C GLN A 165 -1.71 30.57 -3.25
N PHE A 166 -2.26 29.38 -3.00
CA PHE A 166 -1.85 28.11 -3.58
C PHE A 166 -2.94 27.53 -4.45
N GLU A 167 -2.57 26.97 -5.59
CA GLU A 167 -3.51 26.22 -6.42
C GLU A 167 -3.71 24.82 -5.81
N ILE A 168 -4.97 24.44 -5.61
CA ILE A 168 -5.31 23.10 -5.10
C ILE A 168 -5.18 22.11 -6.23
N ASP A 169 -4.26 21.16 -6.07
CA ASP A 169 -4.13 19.98 -6.91
C ASP A 169 -4.64 18.77 -6.11
N SER A 170 -5.76 18.17 -6.55
CA SER A 170 -6.41 17.05 -5.88
C SER A 170 -5.53 15.80 -5.72
N GLY A 171 -4.39 15.74 -6.41
CA GLY A 171 -3.41 14.64 -6.29
C GLY A 171 -2.21 14.93 -5.38
N SER A 172 -2.08 16.14 -4.83
CA SER A 172 -0.92 16.52 -4.01
C SER A 172 -1.21 16.42 -2.51
N VAL A 173 -0.28 15.80 -1.78
CA VAL A 173 -0.29 15.75 -0.30
C VAL A 173 0.61 16.85 0.30
N VAL A 174 1.37 17.56 -0.54
CA VAL A 174 2.40 18.52 -0.12
C VAL A 174 2.23 19.85 -0.85
N LEU A 175 2.47 20.97 -0.15
CA LEU A 175 2.54 22.30 -0.75
C LEU A 175 3.86 22.47 -1.51
N VAL A 176 3.75 22.85 -2.79
CA VAL A 176 4.92 23.09 -3.66
C VAL A 176 5.08 24.59 -3.87
N ILE A 177 6.24 25.12 -3.52
CA ILE A 177 6.62 26.52 -3.73
C ILE A 177 7.80 26.57 -4.69
N SER A 178 7.79 27.51 -5.63
CA SER A 178 8.96 27.73 -6.48
C SER A 178 10.17 28.19 -5.64
N THR A 179 11.37 27.81 -6.05
CA THR A 179 12.62 28.21 -5.35
C THR A 179 12.73 29.72 -5.19
N GLY A 180 12.39 30.50 -6.23
CA GLY A 180 12.34 31.97 -6.14
C GLY A 180 11.19 32.52 -5.27
N GLY A 181 10.08 31.79 -5.15
CA GLY A 181 9.01 32.09 -4.20
C GLY A 181 9.46 31.89 -2.75
N TRP A 182 10.22 30.82 -2.49
CA TRP A 182 10.79 30.47 -1.20
C TRP A 182 11.87 31.46 -0.73
N GLU A 183 12.83 31.80 -1.60
CA GLU A 183 13.88 32.78 -1.28
C GLU A 183 13.29 34.16 -0.92
N ARG A 184 12.21 34.57 -1.59
CA ARG A 184 11.49 35.80 -1.23
C ARG A 184 10.79 35.72 0.13
N SER A 185 10.30 34.54 0.53
CA SER A 185 9.71 34.34 1.86
C SER A 185 10.75 34.54 2.96
N LYS A 186 11.91 33.91 2.81
CA LYS A 186 13.02 33.98 3.78
C LYS A 186 13.54 35.41 3.96
N LYS A 187 13.68 36.17 2.86
CA LYS A 187 14.13 37.58 2.94
C LYS A 187 13.21 38.47 3.76
N ARG A 188 11.92 38.13 3.88
CA ARG A 188 10.90 38.93 4.57
C ARG A 188 10.61 38.46 6.00
N SER A 189 11.19 37.35 6.44
CA SER A 189 11.08 36.88 7.82
C SER A 189 12.49 36.65 8.39
N SER A 190 12.90 37.44 9.38
CA SER A 190 14.23 37.31 10.01
C SER A 190 14.34 36.13 11.00
N LYS A 191 13.23 35.46 11.31
CA LYS A 191 13.16 34.33 12.26
C LYS A 191 12.89 32.99 11.58
N TRP A 192 12.87 32.94 10.26
CA TRP A 192 12.46 31.77 9.48
C TRP A 192 13.22 30.49 9.84
N GLU A 193 14.49 30.57 10.22
CA GLU A 193 15.31 29.42 10.63
C GLU A 193 14.81 28.74 11.91
N LYS A 194 14.09 29.46 12.77
CA LYS A 194 13.47 28.91 13.98
C LYS A 194 12.10 28.28 13.71
N GLU A 195 11.43 28.74 12.66
CA GLU A 195 10.07 28.32 12.28
C GLU A 195 10.08 27.14 11.30
N VAL A 196 11.20 26.91 10.60
CA VAL A 196 11.29 25.93 9.52
C VAL A 196 12.28 24.83 9.87
N LYS A 197 11.77 23.60 9.96
CA LYS A 197 12.61 22.40 10.04
C LYS A 197 13.01 21.96 8.63
N VAL A 198 14.29 22.12 8.29
CA VAL A 198 14.83 21.60 7.02
C VAL A 198 14.97 20.09 7.14
N LEU A 199 14.15 19.35 6.39
CA LEU A 199 14.31 17.91 6.26
C LEU A 199 15.50 17.61 5.35
N SER A 200 16.25 16.55 5.67
CA SER A 200 17.36 16.07 4.84
C SER A 200 16.87 15.78 3.42
N LYS A 201 17.78 15.95 2.44
CA LYS A 201 17.46 15.73 1.03
C LYS A 201 16.85 14.33 0.87
N PRO A 202 15.60 14.21 0.42
CA PRO A 202 14.97 12.91 0.29
C PRO A 202 15.65 12.14 -0.85
N ASN A 203 15.98 10.87 -0.59
CA ASN A 203 16.56 9.96 -1.57
C ASN A 203 15.46 9.44 -2.51
N PHE A 204 14.94 10.31 -3.38
CA PHE A 204 14.03 9.88 -4.44
C PHE A 204 14.85 9.32 -5.61
N SER A 205 14.94 8.00 -5.70
CA SER A 205 15.42 7.32 -6.91
C SER A 205 14.26 7.23 -7.91
N GLY A 206 14.13 8.24 -8.77
CA GLY A 206 13.21 8.19 -9.91
C GLY A 206 13.77 7.33 -11.06
N PRO A 207 12.92 6.73 -11.91
CA PRO A 207 13.38 6.09 -13.13
C PRO A 207 14.09 7.12 -14.05
N PRO A 208 15.14 6.73 -14.79
CA PRO A 208 15.87 7.65 -15.65
C PRO A 208 14.94 8.21 -16.74
N GLN A 209 14.60 9.49 -16.64
CA GLN A 209 13.87 10.20 -17.71
C GLN A 209 14.79 10.32 -18.93
N ARG A 210 14.48 9.56 -19.99
CA ARG A 210 15.06 9.79 -21.33
C ARG A 210 14.68 11.19 -21.81
N GLY A 211 15.69 11.89 -22.34
CA GLY A 211 15.72 13.29 -22.74
C GLY A 211 14.43 13.89 -23.30
N ALA A 212 13.89 14.86 -22.57
CA ALA A 212 13.16 15.97 -23.15
C ALA A 212 13.99 17.23 -22.94
N GLN A 213 14.60 17.73 -24.01
CA GLN A 213 15.35 18.97 -24.01
C GLN A 213 14.38 20.13 -23.78
N VAL A 214 14.20 20.56 -22.52
CA VAL A 214 13.46 21.78 -22.20
C VAL A 214 14.30 22.96 -22.66
N ARG A 215 14.03 23.44 -23.87
CA ARG A 215 14.62 24.66 -24.42
C ARG A 215 14.07 25.87 -23.65
N ALA A 216 14.83 26.36 -22.68
CA ALA A 216 14.58 27.66 -22.07
C ALA A 216 14.85 28.75 -23.13
N LYS A 217 13.80 29.43 -23.60
CA LYS A 217 13.97 30.71 -24.31
C LYS A 217 14.16 31.80 -23.27
N ALA A 218 15.41 32.23 -23.08
CA ALA A 218 15.70 33.53 -22.48
C ALA A 218 15.29 34.62 -23.48
N LYS A 219 14.36 35.50 -23.10
CA LYS A 219 14.25 36.82 -23.71
C LYS A 219 15.21 37.73 -22.95
N THR A 220 16.42 37.86 -23.48
CA THR A 220 17.29 39.01 -23.22
C THR A 220 16.64 40.23 -23.87
N GLY A 221 16.35 41.25 -23.06
CA GLY A 221 16.04 42.58 -23.58
C GLY A 221 17.31 43.25 -24.08
N LEU A 222 17.17 44.07 -25.12
CA LEU A 222 18.05 45.18 -25.50
C LEU A 222 17.21 46.10 -26.41
N GLY A 223 17.15 47.40 -26.10
CA GLY A 223 16.45 48.44 -26.85
C GLY A 223 15.53 49.27 -25.98
#